data_AF-A0A927FJ21-F1
#
_entry.id   AF-A0A927FJ21-F1
#
_cell.length_a   1.000
_cell.length_b   1.000
_cell.length_c   1.000
_cell.angle_alpha   90.00
_cell.angle_beta   90.00
_cell.angle_gamma   90.00
#
_symmetry.space_group_name_H-M   'P 1'
#
loop_
_entity.id
_entity.type
_entity.pdbx_description
1 polymer ?
#
loop_
_entity_poly.entity_id
_entity_poly.type
_entity_poly.pdbx_seq_one_letter_code
_entity_poly.pdbx_strand_id
1 'polypeptide(L)'
;MPVETDGRLARLTARAVGRAAALTAYAGPDALAAFCYRAGATAAHPRTDPRWARVLVDRAARPHRTALAAYRRSRTEHWDGWTADDADPAVLVHKVYVSPTTPAVPVALERVVAVAARLGVPSWKVGADAAGLHRADKMVLYLPAAQRADVVAQALADELADLPAQGVLFSGQVGASGIVSRGEDVGGQSWRAVVCRAVALALADARAADPTATSQQVATDALASLAADLDVVTWYPGARVAA
;
A
#
# COMPACT_ATOMS: atom_id res chain seq x y z
N MET A 1 -17.80 6.12 13.30
CA MET A 1 -16.61 5.96 14.15
C MET A 1 -15.65 7.08 13.78
N PRO A 2 -15.22 7.93 14.72
CA PRO A 2 -14.30 9.02 14.39
C PRO A 2 -12.95 8.42 13.99
N VAL A 3 -12.41 8.89 12.86
CA VAL A 3 -11.11 8.46 12.35
C VAL A 3 -10.06 9.07 13.28
N GLU A 4 -9.38 8.24 14.07
CA GLU A 4 -8.26 8.67 14.90
C GLU A 4 -7.20 9.31 14.00
N THR A 5 -6.99 10.61 14.17
CA THR A 5 -6.01 11.43 13.44
C THR A 5 -4.55 11.10 13.79
N ASP A 6 -4.29 10.01 14.54
CA ASP A 6 -2.98 9.62 15.06
C ASP A 6 -2.59 8.18 14.66
N GLY A 7 -2.92 7.79 13.42
CA GLY A 7 -2.53 6.51 12.85
C GLY A 7 -1.02 6.38 12.67
N ARG A 8 -0.47 5.18 12.91
CA ARG A 8 0.96 4.88 12.68
C ARG A 8 1.40 5.21 11.25
N LEU A 9 0.57 4.88 10.24
CA LEU A 9 0.87 5.17 8.83
C LEU A 9 0.87 6.66 8.52
N ALA A 10 0.01 7.47 9.15
CA ALA A 10 0.04 8.92 9.01
C ALA A 10 1.38 9.48 9.49
N ARG A 11 1.85 9.07 10.69
CA ARG A 11 3.16 9.47 11.22
C ARG A 11 4.33 9.04 10.33
N LEU A 12 4.28 7.82 9.78
CA LEU A 12 5.32 7.34 8.85
C LEU A 12 5.30 8.12 7.54
N THR A 13 4.11 8.43 7.03
CA THR A 13 3.93 9.20 5.80
C THR A 13 4.46 10.64 5.98
N ALA A 14 4.12 11.31 7.08
CA ALA A 14 4.64 12.64 7.41
C ALA A 14 6.18 12.65 7.47
N ARG A 15 6.80 11.62 8.09
CA ARG A 15 8.27 11.47 8.10
C ARG A 15 8.85 11.28 6.70
N ALA A 16 8.18 10.51 5.83
CA ALA A 16 8.62 10.34 4.45
C ALA A 16 8.51 11.63 3.64
N VAL A 17 7.43 12.40 3.81
CA VAL A 17 7.26 13.72 3.20
C VAL A 17 8.35 14.68 3.65
N GLY A 18 8.65 14.76 4.95
CA GLY A 18 9.74 15.61 5.45
C GLY A 18 11.11 15.23 4.88
N ARG A 19 11.38 13.93 4.70
CA ARG A 19 12.61 13.46 4.02
C ARG A 19 12.62 13.81 2.54
N ALA A 20 11.49 13.66 1.84
CA ALA A 20 11.37 14.05 0.44
C ALA A 20 11.56 15.57 0.26
N ALA A 21 11.01 16.38 1.17
CA ALA A 21 11.19 17.84 1.19
C ALA A 21 12.66 18.26 1.36
N ALA A 22 13.44 17.51 2.15
CA ALA A 22 14.88 17.74 2.27
C ALA A 22 15.66 17.40 0.98
N LEU A 23 15.09 16.56 0.11
CA LEU A 23 15.70 16.14 -1.16
C LEU A 23 15.34 17.06 -2.33
N THR A 24 14.41 18.01 -2.18
CA THR A 24 13.96 18.88 -3.29
C THR A 24 15.08 19.72 -3.89
N ALA A 25 16.14 20.00 -3.13
CA ALA A 25 17.31 20.72 -3.64
C ALA A 25 18.19 19.89 -4.59
N TYR A 26 18.01 18.57 -4.61
CA TYR A 26 18.89 17.62 -5.33
C TYR A 26 18.15 16.69 -6.29
N ALA A 27 16.82 16.61 -6.18
CA ALA A 27 16.00 15.66 -6.92
C ALA A 27 14.78 16.37 -7.52
N GLY A 28 14.54 16.11 -8.81
CA GLY A 28 13.33 16.55 -9.48
C GLY A 28 12.09 15.73 -9.10
N PRO A 29 10.89 16.16 -9.53
CA PRO A 29 9.62 15.55 -9.14
C PRO A 29 9.52 14.02 -9.38
N ASP A 30 10.03 13.50 -10.50
CA ASP A 30 9.94 12.06 -10.78
C ASP A 30 10.79 11.22 -9.80
N ALA A 31 11.98 11.71 -9.43
CA ALA A 31 12.84 11.05 -8.45
C ALA A 31 12.22 11.09 -7.04
N LEU A 32 11.60 12.22 -6.68
CA LEU A 32 10.87 12.37 -5.41
C LEU A 32 9.62 11.46 -5.38
N ALA A 33 8.86 11.37 -6.47
CA ALA A 33 7.71 10.49 -6.57
C ALA A 33 8.13 9.02 -6.39
N ALA A 34 9.23 8.62 -7.03
CA ALA A 34 9.81 7.29 -6.88
C ALA A 34 10.32 7.02 -5.45
N PHE A 35 10.90 8.02 -4.79
CA PHE A 35 11.29 7.96 -3.38
C PHE A 35 10.07 7.74 -2.47
N CYS A 36 9.03 8.56 -2.61
CA CYS A 36 7.79 8.46 -1.85
C CYS A 36 7.11 7.09 -2.07
N TYR A 37 7.06 6.61 -3.31
CA TYR A 37 6.44 5.32 -3.64
C TYR A 37 7.18 4.13 -3.01
N ARG A 38 8.52 4.19 -2.98
CA ARG A 38 9.36 3.17 -2.31
C ARG A 38 9.45 3.34 -0.80
N ALA A 39 8.98 4.46 -0.24
CA ALA A 39 9.03 4.68 1.19
C ALA A 39 8.30 3.57 1.94
N GLY A 40 8.94 3.05 2.98
CA GLY A 40 8.47 1.88 3.73
C GLY A 40 8.94 0.54 3.17
N ALA A 41 9.56 0.46 2.00
CA ALA A 41 10.22 -0.77 1.53
C ALA A 41 11.45 -1.13 2.38
N THR A 42 11.85 -2.40 2.35
CA THR A 42 13.09 -2.89 2.97
C THR A 42 14.04 -3.43 1.90
N ALA A 43 15.31 -3.65 2.25
CA ALA A 43 16.27 -4.27 1.34
C ALA A 43 16.28 -5.79 1.54
N ALA A 44 16.28 -6.55 0.45
CA ALA A 44 16.52 -7.97 0.50
C ALA A 44 17.98 -8.24 0.87
N HIS A 45 18.22 -9.22 1.75
CA HIS A 45 19.58 -9.66 2.00
C HIS A 45 20.11 -10.42 0.76
N PRO A 46 21.33 -10.13 0.24
CA PRO A 46 21.84 -10.74 -0.99
C PRO A 46 21.93 -12.28 -0.96
N ARG A 47 21.97 -12.87 0.24
CA ARG A 47 22.01 -14.33 0.45
C ARG A 47 20.64 -14.99 0.59
N THR A 48 19.54 -14.26 0.41
CA THR A 48 18.19 -14.84 0.45
C THR A 48 18.01 -15.78 -0.73
N ASP A 49 17.57 -17.02 -0.50
CA ASP A 49 17.29 -17.96 -1.59
C ASP A 49 16.18 -17.37 -2.49
N PRO A 50 16.43 -17.16 -3.79
CA PRO A 50 15.44 -16.57 -4.70
C PRO A 50 14.17 -17.43 -4.83
N ARG A 51 14.22 -18.72 -4.49
CA ARG A 51 13.08 -19.65 -4.54
C ARG A 51 12.17 -19.55 -3.31
N TRP A 52 12.63 -18.93 -2.22
CA TRP A 52 11.89 -18.85 -0.96
C TRP A 52 10.48 -18.26 -1.14
N ALA A 53 10.37 -17.19 -1.93
CA ALA A 53 9.08 -16.55 -2.21
C ALA A 53 8.06 -17.52 -2.82
N ARG A 54 8.49 -18.33 -3.79
CA ARG A 54 7.63 -19.34 -4.43
C ARG A 54 7.18 -20.41 -3.43
N VAL A 55 8.10 -20.90 -2.59
CA VAL A 55 7.77 -21.92 -1.57
C VAL A 55 6.72 -21.40 -0.60
N LEU A 56 6.83 -20.14 -0.17
CA LEU A 56 5.84 -19.52 0.73
C LEU A 56 4.46 -19.43 0.09
N VAL A 57 4.40 -18.96 -1.15
CA VAL A 57 3.15 -18.84 -1.89
C VAL A 57 2.47 -20.20 -2.07
N ASP A 58 3.21 -21.19 -2.55
CA ASP A 58 2.66 -22.53 -2.80
C ASP A 58 2.23 -23.21 -1.48
N ARG A 59 2.95 -22.95 -0.38
CA ARG A 59 2.58 -23.41 0.97
C ARG A 59 1.27 -22.77 1.45
N ALA A 60 1.14 -21.45 1.34
CA ALA A 60 -0.04 -20.72 1.79
C ALA A 60 -1.29 -21.04 0.96
N ALA A 61 -1.13 -21.27 -0.35
CA ALA A 61 -2.26 -21.59 -1.24
C ALA A 61 -2.77 -23.03 -1.09
N ARG A 62 -1.89 -23.98 -0.72
CA ARG A 62 -2.21 -25.42 -0.70
C ARG A 62 -3.45 -25.80 0.12
N PRO A 63 -3.65 -25.31 1.36
CA PRO A 63 -4.85 -25.62 2.14
C PRO A 63 -6.15 -25.10 1.50
N HIS A 64 -6.05 -24.09 0.65
CA HIS A 64 -7.19 -23.40 0.03
C HIS A 64 -7.39 -23.77 -1.45
N ARG A 65 -6.71 -24.81 -1.95
CA ARG A 65 -6.73 -25.20 -3.37
C ARG A 65 -8.12 -25.35 -3.97
N THR A 66 -9.10 -25.84 -3.19
CA THR A 66 -10.48 -26.02 -3.66
C THR A 66 -11.16 -24.68 -3.88
N ALA A 67 -10.99 -23.72 -2.94
CA ALA A 67 -11.53 -22.37 -3.10
C ALA A 67 -10.81 -21.60 -4.22
N LEU A 68 -9.51 -21.83 -4.37
CA LEU A 68 -8.68 -21.21 -5.41
C LEU A 68 -8.82 -21.86 -6.80
N ALA A 69 -9.56 -22.97 -6.93
CA ALA A 69 -9.73 -23.67 -8.20
C ALA A 69 -10.49 -22.81 -9.24
N ALA A 70 -11.32 -21.87 -8.80
CA ALA A 70 -12.02 -20.91 -9.64
C ALA A 70 -11.19 -19.65 -9.99
N TYR A 71 -9.90 -19.64 -9.64
CA TYR A 71 -9.01 -18.50 -9.88
C TYR A 71 -7.99 -18.85 -10.96
N ARG A 72 -7.86 -17.95 -11.92
CA ARG A 72 -6.74 -17.92 -12.85
C ARG A 72 -5.50 -17.38 -12.15
N ARG A 73 -4.45 -18.19 -12.10
CA ARG A 73 -3.13 -17.75 -11.63
C ARG A 73 -2.41 -17.00 -12.75
N SER A 74 -1.79 -15.87 -12.43
CA SER A 74 -0.91 -15.12 -13.32
C SER A 74 0.43 -14.87 -12.64
N ARG A 75 1.48 -14.66 -13.45
CA ARG A 75 2.80 -14.27 -12.96
C ARG A 75 3.38 -13.18 -13.85
N THR A 76 3.90 -12.14 -13.21
CA THR A 76 4.70 -11.08 -13.84
C THR A 76 6.08 -11.05 -13.18
N GLU A 77 6.96 -10.14 -13.60
CA GLU A 77 8.35 -10.08 -13.12
C GLU A 77 8.48 -10.16 -11.59
N HIS A 78 7.62 -9.43 -10.84
CA HIS A 78 7.69 -9.38 -9.37
C HIS A 78 6.40 -9.82 -8.65
N TRP A 79 5.39 -10.34 -9.36
CA TRP A 79 4.09 -10.65 -8.76
C TRP A 79 3.55 -12.01 -9.18
N ASP A 80 3.04 -12.75 -8.22
CA ASP A 80 2.10 -13.86 -8.41
C ASP A 80 0.70 -13.31 -8.13
N GLY A 81 -0.25 -13.57 -9.02
CA GLY A 81 -1.62 -13.08 -8.94
C GLY A 81 -2.65 -14.19 -9.09
N TRP A 82 -3.83 -13.97 -8.50
CA TRP A 82 -5.02 -14.80 -8.63
C TRP A 82 -6.19 -13.90 -8.96
N THR A 83 -6.95 -14.24 -9.98
CA THR A 83 -8.18 -13.54 -10.36
C THR A 83 -9.26 -14.57 -10.60
N ALA A 84 -10.40 -14.44 -9.92
CA ALA A 84 -11.56 -15.28 -10.12
C ALA A 84 -11.99 -15.22 -11.60
N ASP A 85 -12.43 -16.34 -12.17
CA ASP A 85 -12.73 -16.42 -13.60
C ASP A 85 -13.89 -15.52 -14.05
N ASP A 86 -14.79 -15.15 -13.14
CA ASP A 86 -15.93 -14.26 -13.36
C ASP A 86 -15.65 -12.79 -13.01
N ALA A 87 -14.45 -12.48 -12.52
CA ALA A 87 -14.10 -11.12 -12.13
C ALA A 87 -13.74 -10.27 -13.35
N ASP A 88 -14.38 -9.10 -13.48
CA ASP A 88 -13.98 -8.06 -14.43
C ASP A 88 -12.89 -7.16 -13.79
N PRO A 89 -11.63 -7.19 -14.26
CA PRO A 89 -10.56 -6.37 -13.70
C PRO A 89 -10.82 -4.86 -13.81
N ALA A 90 -11.65 -4.41 -14.76
CA ALA A 90 -11.92 -2.99 -14.98
C ALA A 90 -12.67 -2.33 -13.81
N VAL A 91 -13.47 -3.10 -13.07
CA VAL A 91 -14.22 -2.60 -11.91
C VAL A 91 -13.47 -2.75 -10.59
N LEU A 92 -12.36 -3.49 -10.56
CA LEU A 92 -11.61 -3.81 -9.33
C LEU A 92 -10.65 -2.68 -8.94
N VAL A 93 -11.19 -1.49 -8.68
CA VAL A 93 -10.41 -0.28 -8.39
C VAL A 93 -10.07 -0.11 -6.91
N HIS A 94 -10.84 -0.70 -5.99
CA HIS A 94 -10.59 -0.55 -4.56
C HIS A 94 -9.55 -1.56 -4.08
N LYS A 95 -8.53 -1.06 -3.38
CA LYS A 95 -7.40 -1.86 -2.89
C LYS A 95 -7.42 -2.00 -1.38
N VAL A 96 -7.00 -3.18 -0.94
CA VAL A 96 -6.57 -3.46 0.43
C VAL A 96 -5.12 -3.92 0.37
N TYR A 97 -4.23 -3.20 1.04
CA TYR A 97 -2.82 -3.54 1.15
C TYR A 97 -2.56 -4.24 2.47
N VAL A 98 -1.74 -5.30 2.44
CA VAL A 98 -1.24 -5.98 3.63
C VAL A 98 0.28 -5.92 3.63
N SER A 99 0.85 -5.40 4.71
CA SER A 99 2.29 -5.08 4.80
C SER A 99 2.90 -5.53 6.13
N PRO A 100 3.04 -6.86 6.34
CA PRO A 100 3.84 -7.38 7.44
C PRO A 100 5.32 -7.03 7.24
N THR A 101 6.11 -7.09 8.30
CA THR A 101 7.58 -7.16 8.14
C THR A 101 7.96 -8.45 7.42
N THR A 102 9.12 -8.47 6.74
CA THR A 102 9.58 -9.65 5.98
C THR A 102 9.60 -10.95 6.82
N PRO A 103 10.07 -10.96 8.09
CA PRO A 103 10.01 -12.17 8.92
C PRO A 103 8.59 -12.69 9.20
N ALA A 104 7.59 -11.81 9.20
CA ALA A 104 6.19 -12.17 9.44
C ALA A 104 5.43 -12.57 8.16
N VAL A 105 6.02 -12.43 6.98
CA VAL A 105 5.40 -12.78 5.69
C VAL A 105 4.87 -14.23 5.66
N PRO A 106 5.59 -15.27 6.11
CA PRO A 106 5.08 -16.64 6.05
C PRO A 106 3.74 -16.82 6.76
N VAL A 107 3.62 -16.29 7.98
CA VAL A 107 2.40 -16.40 8.79
C VAL A 107 1.30 -15.49 8.24
N ALA A 108 1.64 -14.25 7.90
CA ALA A 108 0.68 -13.30 7.34
C ALA A 108 0.08 -13.80 6.03
N LEU A 109 0.88 -14.40 5.14
CA LEU A 109 0.40 -14.87 3.85
C LEU A 109 -0.60 -16.02 4.01
N GLU A 110 -0.35 -16.99 4.91
CA GLU A 110 -1.30 -18.07 5.21
C GLU A 110 -2.65 -17.49 5.65
N ARG A 111 -2.64 -16.52 6.57
CA ARG A 111 -3.87 -15.85 7.07
C ARG A 111 -4.56 -15.00 6.00
N VAL A 112 -3.80 -14.27 5.18
CA VAL A 112 -4.35 -13.46 4.07
C VAL A 112 -5.06 -14.34 3.04
N VAL A 113 -4.45 -15.45 2.64
CA VAL A 113 -5.06 -16.38 1.67
C VAL A 113 -6.34 -17.00 2.26
N ALA A 114 -6.31 -17.38 3.55
CA ALA A 114 -7.49 -17.90 4.23
C ALA A 114 -8.65 -16.88 4.25
N VAL A 115 -8.36 -15.62 4.56
CA VAL A 115 -9.37 -14.54 4.53
C VAL A 115 -9.84 -14.26 3.11
N ALA A 116 -8.94 -14.18 2.13
CA ALA A 116 -9.29 -13.95 0.73
C ALA A 116 -10.21 -15.03 0.18
N ALA A 117 -9.91 -16.31 0.47
CA ALA A 117 -10.74 -17.45 0.09
C ALA A 117 -12.10 -17.42 0.81
N ARG A 118 -12.11 -17.23 2.13
CA ARG A 118 -13.34 -17.19 2.95
C ARG A 118 -14.28 -16.05 2.55
N LEU A 119 -13.73 -14.90 2.17
CA LEU A 119 -14.48 -13.71 1.79
C LEU A 119 -14.67 -13.57 0.27
N GLY A 120 -14.23 -14.55 -0.53
CA GLY A 120 -14.39 -14.49 -2.00
C GLY A 120 -13.81 -13.21 -2.61
N VAL A 121 -12.57 -12.87 -2.26
CA VAL A 121 -11.89 -11.70 -2.83
C VAL A 121 -11.57 -11.96 -4.30
N PRO A 122 -12.13 -11.21 -5.26
CA PRO A 122 -12.11 -11.56 -6.67
C PRO A 122 -10.72 -11.48 -7.32
N SER A 123 -9.82 -10.62 -6.83
CA SER A 123 -8.43 -10.62 -7.29
C SER A 123 -7.46 -10.22 -6.20
N TRP A 124 -6.31 -10.86 -6.16
CA TRP A 124 -5.23 -10.52 -5.24
C TRP A 124 -3.87 -10.92 -5.82
N LYS A 125 -2.82 -10.28 -5.31
CA LYS A 125 -1.43 -10.56 -5.70
C LYS A 125 -0.47 -10.46 -4.53
N VAL A 126 0.64 -11.16 -4.65
CA VAL A 126 1.75 -11.17 -3.69
C VAL A 126 3.09 -11.11 -4.42
N GLY A 127 4.11 -10.55 -3.78
CA GLY A 127 5.47 -10.54 -4.32
C GLY A 127 5.95 -11.95 -4.69
N ALA A 128 6.41 -12.13 -5.93
CA ALA A 128 6.84 -13.43 -6.47
C ALA A 128 8.32 -13.75 -6.25
N ASP A 129 9.09 -12.78 -5.79
CA ASP A 129 10.53 -12.84 -5.58
C ASP A 129 10.95 -12.01 -4.36
N ALA A 130 12.26 -11.98 -4.09
CA ALA A 130 12.80 -11.20 -2.99
C ALA A 130 12.49 -9.70 -3.14
N ALA A 131 12.58 -9.14 -4.35
CA ALA A 131 12.27 -7.73 -4.58
C ALA A 131 10.81 -7.41 -4.21
N GLY A 132 9.86 -8.21 -4.70
CA GLY A 132 8.43 -8.10 -4.45
C GLY A 132 8.06 -8.25 -2.97
N LEU A 133 8.64 -9.23 -2.27
CA LEU A 133 8.37 -9.46 -0.85
C LEU A 133 8.96 -8.40 0.08
N HIS A 134 9.89 -7.59 -0.40
CA HIS A 134 10.47 -6.48 0.35
C HIS A 134 9.79 -5.13 0.08
N ARG A 135 8.88 -5.06 -0.91
CA ARG A 135 8.05 -3.88 -1.15
C ARG A 135 7.13 -3.60 0.04
N ALA A 136 6.76 -2.33 0.21
CA ALA A 136 5.73 -1.96 1.18
C ALA A 136 4.38 -2.63 0.83
N ASP A 137 3.96 -2.56 -0.42
CA ASP A 137 2.69 -3.07 -0.95
C ASP A 137 2.77 -4.54 -1.41
N LYS A 138 3.53 -5.38 -0.70
CA LYS A 138 3.86 -6.77 -1.09
C LYS A 138 2.68 -7.74 -1.19
N MET A 139 1.51 -7.40 -0.63
CA MET A 139 0.26 -8.15 -0.75
C MET A 139 -0.86 -7.15 -1.02
N VAL A 140 -1.61 -7.35 -2.11
CA VAL A 140 -2.66 -6.43 -2.55
C VAL A 140 -3.90 -7.23 -2.92
N LEU A 141 -5.04 -6.85 -2.36
CA LEU A 141 -6.35 -7.42 -2.67
C LEU A 141 -7.17 -6.33 -3.39
N TYR A 142 -7.91 -6.72 -4.40
CA TYR A 142 -8.65 -5.84 -5.30
C TYR A 142 -10.14 -6.17 -5.23
N LEU A 143 -10.96 -5.14 -5.06
CA LEU A 143 -12.39 -5.25 -4.78
C LEU A 143 -13.19 -4.28 -5.67
N PRO A 144 -14.44 -4.63 -6.03
CA PRO A 144 -15.27 -3.82 -6.93
C PRO A 144 -15.98 -2.65 -6.23
N ALA A 145 -16.03 -2.64 -4.89
CA ALA A 145 -16.76 -1.63 -4.13
C ALA A 145 -16.04 -1.24 -2.84
N ALA A 146 -16.17 0.03 -2.46
CA ALA A 146 -15.58 0.60 -1.24
C ALA A 146 -16.01 -0.19 0.01
N GLN A 147 -17.31 -0.41 0.19
CA GLN A 147 -17.85 -1.12 1.36
C GLN A 147 -17.33 -2.55 1.45
N ARG A 148 -17.16 -3.23 0.31
CA ARG A 148 -16.61 -4.60 0.29
C ARG A 148 -15.17 -4.60 0.77
N ALA A 149 -14.41 -3.61 0.33
CA ALA A 149 -13.02 -3.49 0.68
C ALA A 149 -12.81 -3.03 2.14
N ASP A 150 -13.75 -2.29 2.73
CA ASP A 150 -13.76 -1.99 4.17
C ASP A 150 -13.97 -3.26 5.00
N VAL A 151 -14.93 -4.11 4.61
CA VAL A 151 -15.18 -5.41 5.28
C VAL A 151 -13.95 -6.30 5.22
N VAL A 152 -13.33 -6.43 4.04
CA VAL A 152 -12.12 -7.25 3.86
C VAL A 152 -10.94 -6.68 4.66
N ALA A 153 -10.75 -5.36 4.64
CA ALA A 153 -9.68 -4.72 5.38
C ALA A 153 -9.84 -4.85 6.89
N GLN A 154 -11.05 -4.70 7.42
CA GLN A 154 -11.30 -4.89 8.85
C GLN A 154 -11.04 -6.34 9.26
N ALA A 155 -11.55 -7.31 8.50
CA ALA A 155 -11.30 -8.73 8.78
C ALA A 155 -9.80 -9.07 8.76
N LEU A 156 -9.03 -8.50 7.84
CA LEU A 156 -7.58 -8.66 7.81
C LEU A 156 -6.88 -7.93 8.96
N ALA A 157 -7.36 -6.75 9.35
CA ALA A 157 -6.77 -5.98 10.44
C ALA A 157 -6.91 -6.71 11.78
N ASP A 158 -8.07 -7.33 12.02
CA ASP A 158 -8.32 -8.14 13.21
C ASP A 158 -7.48 -9.43 13.19
N GLU A 159 -7.45 -10.14 12.06
CA GLU A 159 -6.72 -11.41 11.89
C GLU A 159 -5.19 -11.25 11.99
N LEU A 160 -4.66 -10.05 11.72
CA LEU A 160 -3.22 -9.78 11.65
C LEU A 160 -2.74 -8.83 12.78
N ALA A 161 -3.59 -8.56 13.77
CA ALA A 161 -3.31 -7.55 14.82
C ALA A 161 -2.07 -7.88 15.67
N ASP A 162 -1.74 -9.16 15.82
CA ASP A 162 -0.58 -9.68 16.56
C ASP A 162 0.73 -9.65 15.75
N LEU A 163 0.67 -9.34 14.45
CA LEU A 163 1.83 -9.39 13.57
C LEU A 163 2.51 -8.02 13.42
N PRO A 164 3.86 -7.99 13.34
CA PRO A 164 4.59 -6.74 13.17
C PRO A 164 4.34 -6.14 11.78
N ALA A 165 4.00 -4.85 11.75
CA ALA A 165 3.72 -4.09 10.54
C ALA A 165 4.97 -3.40 9.96
N GLN A 166 5.20 -3.58 8.66
CA GLN A 166 6.06 -2.70 7.86
C GLN A 166 5.28 -1.42 7.54
N GLY A 167 4.11 -1.58 6.91
CA GLY A 167 3.18 -0.51 6.58
C GLY A 167 3.34 0.00 5.16
N VAL A 168 2.23 0.44 4.58
CA VAL A 168 2.17 1.06 3.25
C VAL A 168 1.92 2.55 3.45
N LEU A 169 2.88 3.39 3.07
CA LEU A 169 2.73 4.84 3.21
C LEU A 169 1.85 5.38 2.07
N PHE A 170 1.21 6.53 2.31
CA PHE A 170 0.28 7.16 1.38
C PHE A 170 -0.95 6.28 1.09
N SER A 171 -1.49 5.63 2.13
CA SER A 171 -2.72 4.84 2.10
C SER A 171 -3.45 4.91 3.45
N GLY A 172 -4.77 4.74 3.41
CA GLY A 172 -5.64 4.86 4.58
C GLY A 172 -5.48 3.71 5.54
N GLN A 173 -5.00 3.95 6.76
CA GLN A 173 -4.80 2.90 7.76
C GLN A 173 -6.14 2.23 8.15
N VAL A 174 -6.10 0.90 8.35
CA VAL A 174 -7.20 0.14 8.97
C VAL A 174 -6.69 -0.63 10.18
N GLY A 175 -7.40 -0.52 11.30
CA GLY A 175 -6.95 -1.03 12.60
C GLY A 175 -5.80 -0.21 13.21
N ALA A 176 -5.27 -0.65 14.35
CA ALA A 176 -4.28 0.10 15.11
C ALA A 176 -2.83 -0.10 14.64
N SER A 177 -2.49 -1.27 14.08
CA SER A 177 -1.10 -1.67 13.82
C SER A 177 -0.47 -1.03 12.58
N GLY A 178 -1.29 -0.60 11.62
CA GLY A 178 -0.83 -0.16 10.30
C GLY A 178 -0.36 -1.30 9.39
N ILE A 179 -0.68 -2.57 9.72
CA ILE A 179 -0.40 -3.72 8.84
C ILE A 179 -1.35 -3.77 7.63
N VAL A 180 -2.58 -3.28 7.79
CA VAL A 180 -3.59 -3.17 6.74
C VAL A 180 -3.85 -1.71 6.40
N SER A 181 -4.00 -1.41 5.11
CA SER A 181 -4.41 -0.08 4.65
C SER A 181 -5.19 -0.14 3.33
N ARG A 182 -5.76 1.00 2.92
CA ARG A 182 -6.71 1.14 1.81
C ARG A 182 -6.20 2.13 0.77
N GLY A 183 -6.57 1.89 -0.48
CA GLY A 183 -6.42 2.84 -1.59
C GLY A 183 -7.47 2.59 -2.66
N GLU A 184 -7.55 3.48 -3.63
CA GLU A 184 -8.48 3.38 -4.76
C GLU A 184 -7.81 3.86 -6.04
N ASP A 185 -7.83 3.04 -7.07
CA ASP A 185 -7.24 3.40 -8.36
C ASP A 185 -8.08 4.46 -9.05
N VAL A 186 -7.40 5.48 -9.59
CA VAL A 186 -8.03 6.63 -10.24
C VAL A 186 -7.57 6.67 -11.69
N GLY A 187 -8.50 6.70 -12.64
CA GLY A 187 -8.18 6.75 -14.07
C GLY A 187 -7.30 5.58 -14.55
N GLY A 188 -7.47 4.39 -13.97
CA GLY A 188 -6.66 3.21 -14.27
C GLY A 188 -5.24 3.24 -13.68
N GLN A 189 -4.90 4.26 -12.89
CA GLN A 189 -3.60 4.39 -12.23
C GLN A 189 -3.68 3.97 -10.76
N SER A 190 -2.59 3.40 -10.25
CA SER A 190 -2.49 3.01 -8.84
C SER A 190 -2.66 4.22 -7.92
N TRP A 191 -3.55 4.14 -6.92
CA TRP A 191 -3.70 5.16 -5.84
C TRP A 191 -2.37 5.76 -5.40
N ARG A 192 -1.47 4.92 -4.88
CA ARG A 192 -0.16 5.35 -4.37
C ARG A 192 0.70 6.05 -5.42
N ALA A 193 0.61 5.66 -6.69
CA ALA A 193 1.39 6.30 -7.75
C ALA A 193 0.88 7.73 -8.00
N VAL A 194 -0.44 7.91 -8.04
CA VAL A 194 -1.09 9.23 -8.17
C VAL A 194 -0.72 10.11 -6.97
N VAL A 195 -0.92 9.61 -5.75
CA VAL A 195 -0.63 10.37 -4.52
C VAL A 195 0.85 10.72 -4.40
N CYS A 196 1.77 9.76 -4.64
CA CYS A 196 3.21 10.04 -4.54
C CYS A 196 3.66 11.06 -5.59
N ARG A 197 3.06 11.04 -6.80
CA ARG A 197 3.33 12.05 -7.83
C ARG A 197 2.79 13.43 -7.42
N ALA A 198 1.57 13.50 -6.89
CA ALA A 198 0.98 14.75 -6.41
C ALA A 198 1.82 15.38 -5.28
N VAL A 199 2.24 14.57 -4.29
CA VAL A 199 3.16 15.01 -3.22
C VAL A 199 4.48 15.50 -3.78
N ALA A 200 5.08 14.78 -4.73
CA ALA A 200 6.35 15.18 -5.30
C ALA A 200 6.29 16.50 -6.09
N LEU A 201 5.20 16.72 -6.83
CA LEU A 201 4.96 17.98 -7.55
C LEU A 201 4.76 19.13 -6.56
N ALA A 202 3.88 18.95 -5.55
CA ALA A 202 3.63 19.97 -4.54
C ALA A 202 4.89 20.36 -3.75
N LEU A 203 5.76 19.40 -3.44
CA LEU A 203 7.07 19.66 -2.82
C LEU A 203 8.00 20.48 -3.70
N ALA A 204 8.02 20.20 -5.01
CA ALA A 204 8.83 20.96 -5.96
C ALA A 204 8.29 22.39 -6.14
N ASP A 205 6.97 22.55 -6.23
CA ASP A 205 6.32 23.85 -6.37
C ASP A 205 6.54 24.73 -5.12
N ALA A 206 6.37 24.16 -3.92
CA ALA A 206 6.64 24.86 -2.67
C ALA A 206 8.11 25.32 -2.57
N ARG A 207 9.06 24.46 -2.98
CA ARG A 207 10.49 24.83 -3.04
C ARG A 207 10.78 25.91 -4.08
N ALA A 208 10.10 25.89 -5.22
CA ALA A 208 10.31 26.90 -6.26
C ALA A 208 9.74 28.27 -5.84
N ALA A 209 8.61 28.27 -5.12
CA ALA A 209 7.99 29.48 -4.59
C ALA A 209 8.84 30.17 -3.51
N ASP A 210 9.49 29.39 -2.64
CA ASP A 210 10.48 29.90 -1.67
C ASP A 210 11.73 29.00 -1.64
N PRO A 211 12.77 29.37 -2.43
CA PRO A 211 14.04 28.65 -2.43
C PRO A 211 14.74 28.61 -1.08
N THR A 212 14.44 29.55 -0.17
CA THR A 212 15.08 29.69 1.15
C THR A 212 14.35 28.96 2.27
N ALA A 213 13.13 28.47 2.01
CA ALA A 213 12.32 27.74 2.99
C ALA A 213 13.06 26.53 3.56
N THR A 214 12.88 26.28 4.85
CA THR A 214 13.33 25.02 5.46
C THR A 214 12.60 23.82 4.84
N SER A 215 13.17 22.62 4.92
CA SER A 215 12.48 21.40 4.46
C SER A 215 11.15 21.16 5.17
N GLN A 216 11.02 21.60 6.42
CA GLN A 216 9.78 21.50 7.17
C GLN A 216 8.69 22.47 6.66
N GLN A 217 9.06 23.70 6.29
CA GLN A 217 8.15 24.64 5.65
C GLN A 217 7.68 24.10 4.30
N VAL A 218 8.61 23.66 3.44
CA VAL A 218 8.28 23.04 2.14
C VAL A 218 7.32 21.86 2.29
N ALA A 219 7.55 20.97 3.26
CA ALA A 219 6.63 19.86 3.54
C ALA A 219 5.24 20.34 3.98
N THR A 220 5.18 21.36 4.83
CA THR A 220 3.92 21.92 5.36
C THR A 220 3.11 22.57 4.23
N ASP A 221 3.76 23.42 3.43
CA ASP A 221 3.13 24.14 2.33
C ASP A 221 2.65 23.18 1.23
N ALA A 222 3.43 22.15 0.92
CA ALA A 222 3.03 21.11 -0.03
C ALA A 222 1.84 20.27 0.44
N LEU A 223 1.75 19.94 1.73
CA LEU A 223 0.58 19.22 2.25
C LEU A 223 -0.65 20.14 2.33
N ALA A 224 -0.47 21.41 2.66
CA ALA A 224 -1.55 22.39 2.66
C ALA A 224 -2.15 22.59 1.27
N SER A 225 -1.33 22.63 0.21
CA SER A 225 -1.82 22.78 -1.16
C SER A 225 -2.60 21.56 -1.67
N LEU A 226 -2.30 20.36 -1.15
CA LEU A 226 -3.00 19.12 -1.51
C LEU A 226 -4.28 18.87 -0.71
N ALA A 227 -4.46 19.54 0.42
CA ALA A 227 -5.57 19.29 1.35
C ALA A 227 -6.95 19.59 0.75
N ALA A 228 -7.02 20.36 -0.35
CA ALA A 228 -8.26 20.62 -1.08
C ALA A 228 -8.79 19.37 -1.83
N ASP A 229 -7.87 18.50 -2.29
CA ASP A 229 -8.18 17.38 -3.17
C ASP A 229 -7.95 16.01 -2.50
N LEU A 230 -7.12 15.95 -1.47
CA LEU A 230 -6.71 14.71 -0.80
C LEU A 230 -6.83 14.83 0.72
N ASP A 231 -7.19 13.74 1.38
CA ASP A 231 -6.98 13.60 2.83
C ASP A 231 -5.49 13.41 3.12
N VAL A 232 -4.77 14.50 3.36
CA VAL A 232 -3.34 14.51 3.69
C VAL A 232 -3.04 14.08 5.12
N VAL A 233 -4.07 13.88 5.95
CA VAL A 233 -3.92 13.45 7.35
C VAL A 233 -3.92 11.94 7.41
N THR A 234 -4.97 11.31 6.87
CA THR A 234 -5.18 9.86 7.00
C THR A 234 -4.89 9.10 5.72
N TRP A 235 -4.81 9.78 4.56
CA TRP A 235 -4.56 9.21 3.24
C TRP A 235 -5.61 8.18 2.81
N TYR A 236 -6.81 8.24 3.41
CA TYR A 236 -7.91 7.36 3.09
C TYR A 236 -8.55 7.74 1.75
N PRO A 237 -8.83 6.78 0.84
CA PRO A 237 -9.48 7.08 -0.42
C PRO A 237 -10.90 7.63 -0.21
N GLY A 238 -11.32 8.59 -1.03
CA GLY A 238 -12.68 9.14 -1.03
C GLY A 238 -13.04 10.03 0.17
N ALA A 239 -12.14 10.20 1.15
CA ALA A 239 -12.37 11.11 2.26
C ALA A 239 -12.13 12.56 1.83
N ARG A 240 -13.21 13.36 1.80
CA ARG A 240 -13.11 14.79 2.13
C ARG A 240 -13.18 14.87 3.66
N VAL A 241 -12.13 15.34 4.32
CA VAL A 241 -12.28 15.83 5.69
C VAL A 241 -13.05 17.14 5.54
N ALA A 242 -14.31 17.14 5.93
CA ALA A 242 -15.09 18.37 6.01
C ALA A 242 -14.34 19.35 6.93
N ALA A 243 -14.11 20.57 6.43
CA ALA A 243 -13.62 21.69 7.24
C ALA A 243 -14.61 22.01 8.38
#